data_AF-A0A8K0K5Q1-F1
#
_entry.id   AF-A0A8K0K5Q1-F1
#
_cell.length_a   1.000
_cell.length_b   1.000
_cell.length_c   1.000
_cell.angle_alpha   90.00
_cell.angle_beta   90.00
_cell.angle_gamma   90.00
#
_symmetry.space_group_name_H-M   'P 1'
#
loop_
_entity.id
_entity.type
_entity.pdbx_description
1 polymer ?
#
loop_
_entity_poly.entity_id
_entity_poly.type
_entity_poly.pdbx_seq_one_letter_code
_entity_poly.pdbx_strand_id
1 'polypeptide(L)'
;MVLEFVDEHGNEVLNLGSFTLLPQHVVRLILAREELRADEFTKFQAALMWGKKYCDSNPNTELKEVIGNFLEYIQFHKIPANVLMRDVHPLSLVPYHIIMNALAYQVRPRHMFSAHIFTIRNIFVLKSAYELKFRNPQFYYSVVIT
;
A
#
# COMPACT_ATOMS: atom_id res chain seq x y z
N MET A 1 -15.89 5.87 -23.55
CA MET A 1 -16.64 4.65 -23.12
C MET A 1 -16.77 4.62 -21.59
N VAL A 2 -17.60 3.77 -20.97
CA VAL A 2 -17.77 3.75 -19.49
C VAL A 2 -16.45 3.52 -18.75
N LEU A 3 -15.56 2.67 -19.27
CA LEU A 3 -14.24 2.42 -18.66
C LEU A 3 -13.30 3.62 -18.74
N GLU A 4 -13.34 4.38 -19.84
CA GLU A 4 -12.57 5.61 -20.00
C GLU A 4 -12.98 6.68 -18.97
N PHE A 5 -14.29 6.79 -18.71
CA PHE A 5 -14.78 7.66 -17.64
C PHE A 5 -14.26 7.22 -16.27
N VAL A 6 -14.25 5.90 -15.99
CA VAL A 6 -13.69 5.34 -14.75
C VAL A 6 -12.19 5.63 -14.64
N ASP A 7 -11.45 5.52 -15.74
CA ASP A 7 -10.03 5.81 -15.76
C ASP A 7 -9.74 7.28 -15.46
N GLU A 8 -10.50 8.19 -16.08
CA GLU A 8 -10.30 9.64 -15.90
C GLU A 8 -10.67 10.14 -14.51
N HIS A 9 -11.67 9.51 -13.87
CA HIS A 9 -12.22 9.90 -12.56
C HIS A 9 -11.95 8.85 -11.48
N GLY A 10 -10.77 8.22 -11.54
CA GLY A 10 -10.46 7.05 -10.72
C GLY A 10 -10.57 7.31 -9.22
N ASN A 11 -10.04 8.43 -8.73
CA ASN A 11 -10.14 8.78 -7.31
C ASN A 11 -11.59 8.97 -6.85
N GLU A 12 -12.42 9.65 -7.64
CA GLU A 12 -13.82 9.89 -7.33
C GLU A 12 -14.59 8.57 -7.31
N VAL A 13 -14.43 7.75 -8.35
CA VAL A 13 -15.12 6.47 -8.50
C VAL A 13 -14.76 5.50 -7.38
N LEU A 14 -13.48 5.39 -7.03
CA LEU A 14 -13.01 4.51 -5.95
C LEU A 14 -13.51 4.92 -4.56
N ASN A 15 -13.81 6.20 -4.36
CA ASN A 15 -14.35 6.72 -3.10
C ASN A 15 -15.88 6.65 -2.99
N LEU A 16 -16.58 6.26 -4.07
CA LEU A 16 -18.04 6.07 -4.01
C LEU A 16 -18.40 4.87 -3.13
N GLY A 17 -19.38 5.04 -2.24
CA GLY A 17 -19.90 3.93 -1.44
C GLY A 17 -20.42 2.76 -2.29
N SER A 18 -20.93 3.05 -3.49
CA SER A 18 -21.38 2.04 -4.47
C SER A 18 -20.24 1.16 -5.00
N PHE A 19 -18.98 1.61 -4.95
CA PHE A 19 -17.82 0.80 -5.32
C PHE A 19 -17.75 -0.49 -4.50
N THR A 20 -18.13 -0.43 -3.23
CA THR A 20 -18.15 -1.60 -2.32
C THR A 20 -19.17 -2.66 -2.72
N LEU A 21 -20.11 -2.34 -3.61
CA LEU A 21 -21.15 -3.26 -4.10
C LEU A 21 -20.73 -4.02 -5.36
N LEU A 22 -19.59 -3.67 -5.96
CA LEU A 22 -19.11 -4.33 -7.16
C LEU A 22 -18.67 -5.78 -6.86
N PRO A 23 -18.85 -6.73 -7.79
CA PRO A 23 -18.29 -8.06 -7.65
C PRO A 23 -16.76 -8.03 -7.55
N GLN A 24 -16.16 -9.00 -6.84
CA GLN A 24 -14.72 -9.06 -6.62
C GLN A 24 -13.90 -8.99 -7.93
N HIS A 25 -14.33 -9.72 -8.95
CA HIS A 25 -13.64 -9.74 -10.24
C HIS A 25 -13.67 -8.36 -10.93
N VAL A 26 -14.75 -7.59 -10.76
CA VAL A 26 -14.85 -6.23 -11.30
C VAL A 26 -13.89 -5.30 -10.56
N VAL A 27 -13.81 -5.41 -9.23
CA VAL A 27 -12.85 -4.62 -8.44
C VAL A 27 -11.42 -4.90 -8.86
N ARG A 28 -11.05 -6.18 -9.03
CA ARG A 28 -9.73 -6.57 -9.55
C ARG A 28 -9.48 -5.99 -10.94
N LEU A 29 -10.46 -6.08 -11.85
CA LEU A 29 -10.34 -5.53 -13.19
C LEU A 29 -10.14 -4.02 -13.19
N ILE A 30 -10.78 -3.27 -12.29
CA ILE A 30 -10.61 -1.82 -12.19
C ILE A 30 -9.22 -1.49 -11.62
N LEU A 31 -8.84 -2.10 -10.49
CA LEU A 31 -7.57 -1.79 -9.82
C LEU A 31 -6.34 -2.19 -10.64
N ALA A 32 -6.44 -3.21 -11.50
CA ALA A 32 -5.37 -3.67 -12.36
C ALA A 32 -5.09 -2.77 -13.57
N ARG A 33 -5.92 -1.75 -13.83
CA ARG A 33 -5.77 -0.87 -15.00
C ARG A 33 -4.60 0.09 -14.82
N GLU A 34 -3.77 0.20 -15.84
CA GLU A 34 -2.65 1.14 -15.87
C GLU A 34 -3.12 2.58 -16.15
N GLU A 35 -4.20 2.73 -16.90
CA GLU A 35 -4.80 4.02 -17.27
C GLU A 35 -5.59 4.67 -16.13
N LEU A 36 -5.90 3.91 -15.07
CA LEU A 36 -6.70 4.39 -13.94
C LEU A 36 -5.99 5.53 -13.20
N ARG A 37 -6.55 6.75 -13.31
CA ARG A 37 -6.07 7.95 -12.62
C ARG A 37 -6.58 7.98 -11.18
N ALA A 38 -5.97 7.13 -10.36
CA ALA A 38 -6.16 7.13 -8.92
C ALA A 38 -4.82 7.09 -8.20
N ASP A 39 -4.73 7.76 -7.06
CA ASP A 39 -3.56 7.62 -6.21
C ASP A 39 -3.54 6.23 -5.54
N GLU A 40 -2.33 5.75 -5.23
CA GLU A 40 -2.15 4.38 -4.73
C GLU A 40 -2.74 4.20 -3.33
N PHE A 41 -2.89 5.27 -2.56
CA PHE A 41 -3.53 5.20 -1.25
C PHE A 41 -5.05 5.04 -1.37
N THR A 42 -5.69 5.73 -2.31
CA THR A 42 -7.11 5.61 -2.62
C THR A 42 -7.42 4.21 -3.14
N LYS A 43 -6.55 3.62 -3.99
CA LYS A 43 -6.66 2.20 -4.38
C LYS A 43 -6.64 1.27 -3.16
N PHE A 44 -5.72 1.49 -2.23
CA PHE A 44 -5.65 0.74 -0.98
C PHE A 44 -6.91 0.91 -0.11
N GLN A 45 -7.39 2.14 0.05
CA GLN A 45 -8.60 2.44 0.81
C GLN A 45 -9.85 1.80 0.18
N ALA A 46 -9.98 1.84 -1.14
CA ALA A 46 -11.08 1.22 -1.86
C ALA A 46 -11.07 -0.31 -1.69
N ALA A 47 -9.90 -0.95 -1.81
CA ALA A 47 -9.74 -2.37 -1.53
C ALA A 47 -10.10 -2.70 -0.07
N LEU A 48 -9.68 -1.87 0.88
CA LEU A 48 -9.99 -2.02 2.30
C LEU A 48 -11.50 -1.92 2.59
N MET A 49 -12.18 -0.92 2.03
CA MET A 49 -13.62 -0.71 2.19
C MET A 49 -14.41 -1.85 1.56
N TRP A 50 -14.03 -2.27 0.36
CA TRP A 50 -14.63 -3.42 -0.31
C TRP A 50 -14.43 -4.71 0.50
N GLY A 51 -13.20 -4.97 0.99
CA GLY A 51 -12.89 -6.15 1.78
C GLY A 51 -13.68 -6.23 3.09
N LYS A 52 -13.85 -5.10 3.80
CA LYS A 52 -14.70 -5.03 4.99
C LYS A 52 -16.15 -5.40 4.67
N LYS A 53 -16.73 -4.80 3.62
CA LYS A 53 -18.09 -5.10 3.15
C LYS A 53 -18.26 -6.57 2.77
N TYR A 54 -17.23 -7.17 2.15
CA TYR A 54 -17.23 -8.58 1.79
C TYR A 54 -17.22 -9.49 3.03
N CYS A 55 -16.37 -9.20 4.02
CA CYS A 55 -16.30 -9.93 5.28
C CYS A 55 -17.60 -9.81 6.10
N ASP A 56 -18.31 -8.68 6.04
CA ASP A 56 -19.63 -8.54 6.68
C ASP A 56 -20.64 -9.57 6.16
N SER A 57 -20.51 -9.96 4.89
CA SER A 57 -21.36 -10.99 4.26
C SER A 57 -20.78 -12.41 4.36
N ASN A 58 -19.49 -12.53 4.70
CA ASN A 58 -18.73 -13.79 4.74
C ASN A 58 -17.93 -13.89 6.06
N PRO A 59 -18.60 -14.11 7.21
CA PRO A 59 -17.99 -13.96 8.53
C PRO A 59 -16.84 -14.94 8.82
N ASN A 60 -16.72 -16.02 8.06
CA ASN A 60 -15.65 -17.00 8.21
C ASN A 60 -14.37 -16.63 7.44
N THR A 61 -14.36 -15.52 6.69
CA THR A 61 -13.21 -15.12 5.87
C THR A 61 -12.42 -14.01 6.56
N GLU A 62 -11.12 -14.19 6.72
CA GLU A 62 -10.26 -13.17 7.31
C GLU A 62 -10.02 -12.00 6.33
N LEU A 63 -10.17 -10.77 6.82
CA LEU A 63 -9.93 -9.57 6.01
C LEU A 63 -8.53 -9.56 5.39
N LYS A 64 -7.53 -10.07 6.10
CA LYS A 64 -6.15 -10.15 5.62
C LYS A 64 -6.03 -11.01 4.36
N GLU A 65 -6.72 -12.15 4.30
CA GLU A 65 -6.74 -13.02 3.12
C GLU A 65 -7.46 -12.35 1.95
N VAL A 66 -8.60 -11.69 2.22
CA VAL A 66 -9.36 -10.96 1.20
C VAL A 66 -8.52 -9.85 0.58
N ILE A 67 -7.90 -9.02 1.42
CA ILE A 67 -7.07 -7.88 0.99
C ILE A 67 -5.82 -8.34 0.24
N GLY A 68 -5.26 -9.50 0.59
CA GLY A 68 -4.13 -10.12 -0.11
C GLY A 68 -4.33 -10.21 -1.62
N ASN A 69 -5.56 -10.44 -2.09
CA ASN A 69 -5.91 -10.55 -3.51
C ASN A 69 -5.76 -9.24 -4.31
N PHE A 70 -5.60 -8.10 -3.64
CA PHE A 70 -5.53 -6.78 -4.29
C PHE A 70 -4.17 -6.10 -4.14
N LEU A 71 -3.31 -6.58 -3.23
CA LEU A 71 -2.04 -5.91 -2.91
C LEU A 71 -1.12 -5.79 -4.12
N GLU A 72 -1.17 -6.74 -5.05
CA GLU A 72 -0.36 -6.72 -6.27
C GLU A 72 -0.70 -5.57 -7.23
N TYR A 73 -1.91 -5.02 -7.15
CA TYR A 73 -2.35 -3.90 -7.99
C TYR A 73 -2.03 -2.52 -7.39
N ILE A 74 -1.40 -2.50 -6.21
CA ILE A 74 -1.10 -1.27 -5.48
C ILE A 74 0.41 -1.06 -5.44
N GLN A 75 0.85 0.05 -6.01
CA GLN A 75 2.25 0.45 -6.01
C GLN A 75 2.60 1.19 -4.71
N PHE A 76 2.75 0.44 -3.62
CA PHE A 76 3.02 0.98 -2.28
C PHE A 76 4.20 1.97 -2.21
N HIS A 77 5.20 1.83 -3.09
CA HIS A 77 6.32 2.76 -3.17
C HIS A 77 5.94 4.18 -3.61
N LYS A 78 4.76 4.39 -4.20
CA LYS A 78 4.20 5.71 -4.53
C LYS A 78 3.35 6.30 -3.40
N ILE A 79 2.98 5.52 -2.37
CA ILE A 79 2.26 6.02 -1.19
C ILE A 79 3.26 6.74 -0.27
N PRO A 80 2.98 7.99 0.19
CA PRO A 80 3.89 8.71 1.07
C PRO A 80 4.30 7.94 2.33
N ALA A 81 5.58 7.98 2.70
CA ALA A 81 6.11 7.25 3.88
C ALA A 81 5.35 7.53 5.18
N ASN A 82 4.89 8.77 5.40
CA ASN A 82 4.10 9.13 6.58
C ASN A 82 2.75 8.40 6.59
N VAL A 83 2.09 8.26 5.44
CA VAL A 83 0.82 7.54 5.29
C VAL A 83 1.06 6.03 5.44
N LEU A 84 2.12 5.49 4.84
CA LEU A 84 2.49 4.08 5.03
C LEU A 84 2.66 3.72 6.51
N MET A 85 3.38 4.54 7.27
CA MET A 85 3.69 4.23 8.66
C MET A 85 2.53 4.53 9.63
N ARG A 86 1.70 5.54 9.34
CA ARG A 86 0.61 5.96 10.24
C ARG A 86 -0.72 5.28 9.93
N ASP A 87 -1.01 5.00 8.66
CA ASP A 87 -2.34 4.60 8.22
C ASP A 87 -2.36 3.17 7.65
N VAL A 88 -1.28 2.71 7.01
CA VAL A 88 -1.22 1.37 6.40
C VAL A 88 -0.63 0.33 7.35
N HIS A 89 0.57 0.58 7.89
CA HIS A 89 1.31 -0.35 8.74
C HIS A 89 0.53 -0.81 9.99
N PRO A 90 -0.14 0.07 10.76
CA PRO A 90 -0.83 -0.35 11.98
C PRO A 90 -1.99 -1.33 11.73
N LEU A 91 -2.54 -1.36 10.52
CA LEU A 91 -3.64 -2.27 10.17
C LEU A 91 -3.19 -3.74 10.11
N SER A 92 -1.88 -4.01 9.97
CA SER A 92 -1.33 -5.38 9.87
C SER A 92 -1.92 -6.23 8.73
N LEU A 93 -2.50 -5.58 7.71
CA LEU A 93 -3.09 -6.22 6.52
C LEU A 93 -2.08 -6.38 5.38
N VAL A 94 -1.13 -5.45 5.27
CA VAL A 94 -0.07 -5.48 4.26
C VAL A 94 1.17 -6.15 4.86
N PRO A 95 1.74 -7.17 4.21
CA PRO A 95 2.99 -7.80 4.67
C PRO A 95 4.11 -6.78 4.87
N TYR A 96 4.82 -6.92 5.99
CA TYR A 96 5.87 -5.98 6.40
C TYR A 96 6.95 -5.76 5.33
N HIS A 97 7.34 -6.83 4.60
CA HIS A 97 8.35 -6.72 3.54
C HIS A 97 7.91 -5.80 2.38
N ILE A 98 6.61 -5.73 2.06
CA ILE A 98 6.08 -4.81 1.04
C ILE A 98 6.25 -3.36 1.50
N ILE A 99 5.93 -3.08 2.77
CA ILE A 99 6.08 -1.74 3.37
C ILE A 99 7.56 -1.33 3.40
N MET A 100 8.44 -2.23 3.83
CA MET A 100 9.88 -1.95 3.88
C MET A 100 10.47 -1.73 2.49
N ASN A 101 10.08 -2.52 1.50
CA ASN A 101 10.51 -2.34 0.12
C ASN A 101 10.02 -1.00 -0.44
N ALA A 102 8.79 -0.59 -0.12
CA ALA A 102 8.24 0.70 -0.51
C ALA A 102 9.03 1.87 0.11
N LEU A 103 9.33 1.81 1.41
CA LEU A 103 10.14 2.83 2.09
C LEU A 103 11.57 2.87 1.55
N ALA A 104 12.20 1.71 1.34
CA ALA A 104 13.53 1.59 0.75
C ALA A 104 13.58 2.24 -0.65
N TYR A 105 12.56 1.99 -1.47
CA TYR A 105 12.43 2.60 -2.80
C TYR A 105 12.42 4.14 -2.74
N GLN A 106 11.76 4.72 -1.74
CA GLN A 106 11.61 6.18 -1.59
C GLN A 106 12.90 6.87 -1.13
N VAL A 107 13.76 6.19 -0.37
CA VAL A 107 15.05 6.72 0.08
C VAL A 107 16.19 6.47 -0.91
N ARG A 108 15.96 5.66 -1.97
CA ARG A 108 16.96 5.51 -3.03
C ARG A 108 17.19 6.87 -3.69
N PRO A 109 18.44 7.36 -3.74
CA PRO A 109 18.73 8.63 -4.37
C PRO A 109 18.32 8.56 -5.84
N ARG A 110 17.25 9.27 -6.19
CA ARG A 110 16.73 9.29 -7.57
C ARG A 110 17.72 9.95 -8.54
N HIS A 111 18.70 10.68 -8.00
CA HIS A 111 19.90 11.15 -8.69
C HIS A 111 21.06 11.15 -7.68
N MET A 112 22.19 10.52 -8.03
CA MET A 112 23.46 10.75 -7.34
C MET A 112 23.77 12.25 -7.44
N PHE A 113 23.73 12.99 -6.33
CA PHE A 113 24.67 14.08 -6.00
C PHE A 113 24.38 14.64 -4.59
N SER A 114 25.47 14.78 -3.82
CA SER A 114 25.62 15.38 -2.49
C SER A 114 25.41 14.48 -1.25
N ALA A 115 26.52 13.90 -0.81
CA ALA A 115 26.70 13.10 0.40
C ALA A 115 26.45 13.85 1.74
N HIS A 116 26.07 15.13 1.73
CA HIS A 116 25.91 15.92 2.97
C HIS A 116 24.45 16.09 3.42
N ILE A 117 23.45 15.87 2.56
CA ILE A 117 22.03 15.94 2.94
C ILE A 117 21.51 14.58 3.46
N PHE A 118 22.29 13.51 3.27
CA PHE A 118 21.91 12.15 3.66
C PHE A 118 21.75 11.96 5.18
N THR A 119 22.40 12.77 6.02
CA THR A 119 22.48 12.46 7.46
C THR A 119 21.24 12.92 8.25
N ILE A 120 20.55 13.99 7.86
CA ILE A 120 19.49 14.59 8.72
C ILE A 120 18.11 13.97 8.47
N ARG A 121 17.75 13.65 7.21
CA ARG A 121 16.46 12.99 6.89
C ARG A 121 16.45 11.50 7.21
N ASN A 122 17.61 10.84 7.19
CA ASN A 122 17.72 9.42 7.53
C ASN A 122 17.53 9.14 9.02
N ILE A 123 17.77 10.11 9.91
CA ILE A 123 17.59 9.88 11.35
C ILE A 123 16.14 9.55 11.69
N PHE A 124 15.14 10.15 11.05
CA PHE A 124 13.74 9.88 11.41
C PHE A 124 13.28 8.50 10.92
N VAL A 125 13.58 8.15 9.67
CA VAL A 125 13.20 6.85 9.08
C VAL A 125 14.00 5.71 9.70
N LEU A 126 15.31 5.90 9.90
CA LEU A 126 16.14 4.90 10.59
C LEU A 126 15.77 4.80 12.06
N LYS A 127 15.43 5.88 12.77
CA LYS A 127 14.97 5.79 14.17
C LYS A 127 13.65 5.04 14.28
N SER A 128 12.69 5.27 13.38
CA SER A 128 11.47 4.45 13.33
C SER A 128 11.76 2.98 13.04
N ALA A 129 12.70 2.68 12.13
CA ALA A 129 13.13 1.30 11.87
C ALA A 129 13.95 0.68 13.03
N TYR A 130 14.74 1.48 13.75
CA TYR A 130 15.58 1.04 14.87
C TYR A 130 14.77 0.82 16.15
N GLU A 131 13.77 1.66 16.42
CA GLU A 131 12.84 1.46 17.54
C GLU A 131 11.96 0.22 17.32
N LEU A 132 11.68 -0.15 16.06
CA LEU A 132 11.00 -1.41 15.71
C LEU A 132 11.92 -2.63 15.79
N LYS A 133 13.24 -2.48 15.55
CA LYS A 133 14.25 -3.55 15.72
C LYS A 133 14.30 -4.09 17.14
N PHE A 134 14.03 -3.26 18.16
CA PHE A 134 13.94 -3.70 19.56
C PHE A 134 12.72 -4.58 19.86
N ARG A 135 11.71 -4.62 18.97
CA ARG A 135 10.49 -5.41 19.16
C ARG A 135 10.52 -6.80 18.50
N ASN A 136 11.41 -7.07 17.54
CA ASN A 136 11.44 -8.37 16.87
C ASN A 136 12.83 -8.73 16.26
N PRO A 137 13.66 -9.54 16.96
CA PRO A 137 15.06 -9.82 16.56
C PRO A 137 15.27 -10.72 15.34
N GLN A 138 14.24 -11.37 14.80
CA GLN A 138 14.37 -12.43 13.79
C GLN A 138 14.69 -11.94 12.36
N PHE A 139 14.61 -10.63 12.08
CA PHE A 139 14.59 -10.12 10.70
C PHE A 139 15.94 -9.65 10.11
N TYR A 140 17.05 -9.72 10.85
CA TYR A 140 18.33 -9.20 10.35
C TYR A 140 19.00 -10.11 9.30
N TYR A 141 18.60 -11.38 9.21
CA TYR A 141 19.30 -12.36 8.36
C TYR A 141 18.80 -12.43 6.91
N SER A 142 17.62 -11.89 6.58
CA SER A 142 17.03 -12.01 5.24
C SER A 142 17.36 -10.87 4.28
N VAL A 143 17.99 -9.79 4.76
CA VAL A 143 18.25 -8.57 3.94
C VAL A 143 19.71 -8.52 3.45
N VAL A 144 20.58 -9.42 3.90
CA VAL A 144 21.99 -9.46 3.50
C VAL A 144 22.26 -10.47 2.37
N ILE A 145 21.28 -11.30 2.01
CA ILE A 145 21.44 -12.33 0.98
C ILE A 145 20.23 -12.32 0.03
N THR A 146 20.14 -11.32 -0.85
CA THR A 146 19.65 -11.35 -2.25
C THR A 146 19.89 -9.96 -2.84
#